data_AF-A0A1I4MXA4-F1
#
_entry.id   AF-A0A1I4MXA4-F1
#
_cell.length_a   1.000
_cell.length_b   1.000
_cell.length_c   1.000
_cell.angle_alpha   90.00
_cell.angle_beta   90.00
_cell.angle_gamma   90.00
#
_symmetry.space_group_name_H-M   'P 1'
#
loop_
_entity.id
_entity.type
_entity.pdbx_description
1 polymer ?
#
loop_
_entity_poly.entity_id
_entity_poly.type
_entity_poly.pdbx_seq_one_letter_code
_entity_poly.pdbx_strand_id
1 'polypeptide(L)'
;MVACTRAQHKRADYVLFYKPNIPIAVIEAKDNNYAIGAGMQQGLNYAELLQAPFVFSSNGDGFLFHNKITADGLIERELDLHEFPSAEMLWQEWLTHKGIHIHGQQHALITQDYYSDGSNKTPRYYQLLAINRTIEAIAQGKQRILLVMATGTGKTFTAFQITGVCGKPRPGSAFCFWPTVIFWSIRP
;
A
#
# COMPACT_ATOMS: atom_id res chain seq x y z
N MET A 1 0.87 -25.46 -27.53
CA MET A 1 -0.08 -24.34 -27.43
C MET A 1 -0.31 -24.05 -25.96
N VAL A 2 0.29 -22.99 -25.40
CA VAL A 2 -0.05 -22.53 -24.06
C VAL A 2 -1.25 -21.61 -24.23
N ALA A 3 -2.44 -22.08 -23.84
CA ALA A 3 -3.63 -21.24 -23.80
C ALA A 3 -3.39 -20.15 -22.74
N CYS A 4 -3.30 -18.90 -23.18
CA CYS A 4 -3.24 -17.75 -22.29
C CYS A 4 -4.66 -17.51 -21.76
N THR A 5 -5.06 -18.26 -20.72
CA THR A 5 -6.31 -18.03 -20.01
C THR A 5 -6.23 -16.64 -19.40
N ARG A 6 -7.15 -15.74 -19.80
CA ARG A 6 -7.28 -14.41 -19.20
C ARG A 6 -7.41 -14.61 -17.69
N ALA A 7 -6.42 -14.16 -16.91
CA ALA A 7 -6.47 -14.26 -15.47
C ALA A 7 -7.77 -13.61 -14.98
N GLN A 8 -8.54 -14.35 -14.17
CA GLN A 8 -9.80 -13.85 -13.62
C GLN A 8 -9.55 -12.50 -12.92
N HIS A 9 -10.51 -11.58 -13.07
CA HIS A 9 -10.46 -10.29 -12.39
C HIS A 9 -10.47 -10.52 -10.88
N LYS A 10 -9.28 -10.48 -10.28
CA LYS A 10 -9.10 -10.50 -8.84
C LYS A 10 -9.65 -9.18 -8.26
N ARG A 11 -10.74 -9.25 -7.50
CA ARG A 11 -11.31 -8.15 -6.71
C ARG A 11 -11.29 -8.51 -5.23
N ALA A 12 -10.72 -7.63 -4.41
CA ALA A 12 -10.96 -7.65 -2.97
C ALA A 12 -12.34 -7.04 -2.70
N ASP A 13 -13.04 -7.49 -1.65
CA ASP A 13 -14.34 -6.94 -1.29
C ASP A 13 -14.20 -5.50 -0.79
N TYR A 14 -13.30 -5.27 0.18
CA TYR A 14 -13.00 -3.94 0.66
C TYR A 14 -11.49 -3.74 0.88
N VAL A 15 -11.04 -2.52 0.59
CA VAL A 15 -9.69 -2.05 0.90
C VAL A 15 -9.82 -0.78 1.72
N LEU A 16 -9.25 -0.80 2.93
CA LEU A 16 -9.21 0.37 3.78
C LEU A 16 -7.98 1.21 3.44
N PHE A 17 -8.23 2.48 3.20
CA PHE A 17 -7.21 3.49 2.91
C PHE A 17 -7.19 4.51 4.04
N TYR A 18 -6.04 4.71 4.69
CA TYR A 18 -5.88 5.81 5.64
C TYR A 18 -5.87 7.16 4.90
N LYS A 19 -5.16 7.17 3.77
CA LYS A 19 -5.19 8.21 2.73
C LYS A 19 -5.37 7.53 1.37
N PRO A 20 -5.82 8.23 0.32
CA PRO A 20 -6.05 7.64 -1.01
C PRO A 20 -4.87 6.84 -1.59
N ASN A 21 -3.66 7.12 -1.10
CA ASN A 21 -2.42 6.49 -1.51
C ASN A 21 -1.84 5.44 -0.55
N ILE A 22 -2.45 5.26 0.62
CA ILE A 22 -1.92 4.41 1.69
C ILE A 22 -2.96 3.34 2.03
N PRO A 23 -2.92 2.18 1.36
CA PRO A 23 -3.73 1.04 1.74
C PRO A 23 -3.22 0.51 3.08
N ILE A 24 -4.10 0.45 4.09
CA ILE A 24 -3.77 -0.04 5.42
C ILE A 24 -4.28 -1.45 5.65
N ALA A 25 -5.46 -1.79 5.13
CA ALA A 25 -6.03 -3.12 5.35
C ALA A 25 -6.85 -3.62 4.16
N VAL A 26 -6.97 -4.94 4.07
CA VAL A 26 -7.90 -5.63 3.16
C VAL A 26 -8.94 -6.36 3.99
N ILE A 27 -10.20 -6.27 3.61
CA ILE A 27 -11.30 -7.02 4.23
C ILE A 27 -11.92 -7.92 3.16
N GLU A 28 -12.01 -9.20 3.48
CA GLU A 28 -12.76 -10.19 2.71
C GLU A 28 -13.99 -10.62 3.49
N ALA A 29 -15.14 -10.59 2.82
CA ALA A 29 -16.42 -10.97 3.38
C ALA A 29 -16.93 -12.24 2.72
N LYS A 30 -17.39 -13.20 3.52
CA LYS A 30 -18.05 -14.43 3.07
C LYS A 30 -19.46 -14.49 3.65
N ASP A 31 -20.29 -15.35 3.08
CA ASP A 31 -21.60 -15.64 3.65
C ASP A 31 -21.48 -16.27 5.04
N ASN A 32 -22.50 -16.13 5.87
CA ASN A 32 -22.52 -16.65 7.25
C ASN A 32 -22.40 -18.18 7.35
N ASN A 33 -22.64 -18.91 6.25
CA ASN A 33 -22.46 -20.35 6.18
C ASN A 33 -20.97 -20.78 6.19
N TYR A 34 -20.05 -19.84 6.01
CA TYR A 34 -18.62 -20.08 6.04
C TYR A 34 -18.03 -19.77 7.42
N ALA A 35 -16.91 -20.42 7.75
CA ALA A 35 -16.12 -20.06 8.92
C ALA A 35 -15.56 -18.64 8.79
N ILE A 36 -15.37 -17.96 9.92
CA ILE A 36 -14.87 -16.57 9.99
C ILE A 36 -13.56 -16.40 9.19
N GLY A 37 -12.66 -17.38 9.25
CA GLY A 37 -11.37 -17.38 8.53
C GLY A 37 -11.41 -17.81 7.05
N ALA A 38 -12.56 -18.18 6.49
CA ALA A 38 -12.65 -18.76 5.14
C ALA A 38 -12.13 -17.82 4.02
N GLY A 39 -12.20 -16.51 4.23
CA GLY A 39 -11.67 -15.50 3.30
C GLY A 39 -10.19 -15.17 3.50
N MET A 40 -9.52 -15.70 4.53
CA MET A 40 -8.20 -15.22 4.93
C MET A 40 -7.14 -15.38 3.84
N GLN A 41 -7.04 -16.56 3.21
CA GLN A 41 -6.05 -16.80 2.17
C GLN A 41 -6.25 -15.88 0.95
N GLN A 42 -7.51 -15.57 0.61
CA GLN A 42 -7.82 -14.62 -0.45
C GLN A 42 -7.40 -13.20 -0.04
N GLY A 43 -7.71 -12.79 1.18
CA GLY A 43 -7.32 -11.50 1.75
C GLY A 43 -5.80 -11.32 1.79
N LEU A 44 -5.06 -12.34 2.23
CA LEU A 44 -3.59 -12.34 2.26
C LEU A 44 -2.98 -12.15 0.87
N ASN A 45 -3.54 -12.81 -0.14
CA ASN A 45 -3.07 -12.64 -1.52
C ASN A 45 -3.27 -11.19 -2.01
N TYR A 46 -4.39 -10.55 -1.68
CA TYR A 46 -4.62 -9.14 -2.03
C TYR A 46 -3.75 -8.19 -1.22
N ALA A 47 -3.58 -8.46 0.07
CA ALA A 47 -2.74 -7.67 0.95
C ALA A 47 -1.28 -7.71 0.50
N GLU A 48 -0.79 -8.84 -0.01
CA GLU A 48 0.54 -8.95 -0.62
C GLU A 48 0.67 -8.07 -1.87
N LEU A 49 -0.34 -8.08 -2.76
CA LEU A 49 -0.36 -7.26 -3.97
C LEU A 49 -0.42 -5.76 -3.67
N LEU A 50 -1.18 -5.36 -2.65
CA LEU A 50 -1.34 -3.97 -2.22
C LEU A 50 -0.28 -3.53 -1.22
N GLN A 51 0.52 -4.46 -0.70
CA GLN A 51 1.43 -4.27 0.44
C GLN A 51 0.72 -3.72 1.69
N ALA A 52 -0.53 -4.14 1.92
CA ALA A 52 -1.26 -3.82 3.13
C ALA A 52 -0.78 -4.73 4.28
N PRO A 53 -0.47 -4.19 5.46
CA PRO A 53 -0.01 -4.96 6.63
C PRO A 53 -1.11 -5.79 7.31
N PHE A 54 -2.36 -5.35 7.19
CA PHE A 54 -3.50 -5.87 7.94
C PHE A 54 -4.51 -6.56 7.02
N VAL A 55 -5.03 -7.70 7.45
CA VAL A 55 -6.07 -8.44 6.72
C VAL A 55 -7.18 -8.84 7.67
N PHE A 56 -8.42 -8.68 7.23
CA PHE A 56 -9.60 -9.12 7.95
C PHE A 56 -10.39 -10.09 7.07
N SER A 57 -10.84 -11.18 7.66
CA SER A 57 -11.84 -12.07 7.07
C SER A 57 -13.08 -12.06 7.96
N SER A 58 -14.26 -11.92 7.38
CA SER A 58 -15.53 -11.90 8.11
C SER A 58 -16.58 -12.75 7.43
N ASN A 59 -17.46 -13.35 8.24
CA ASN A 59 -18.68 -14.03 7.80
C ASN A 59 -19.96 -13.31 8.28
N GLY A 60 -19.82 -12.14 8.92
CA GLY A 60 -20.92 -11.38 9.52
C GLY A 60 -21.06 -11.52 11.04
N ASP A 61 -20.52 -12.58 11.66
CA ASP A 61 -20.62 -12.81 13.12
C ASP A 61 -19.40 -12.30 13.89
N GLY A 62 -18.26 -12.14 13.20
CA GLY A 62 -17.01 -11.66 13.78
C GLY A 62 -15.95 -11.45 12.70
N PHE A 63 -14.70 -11.24 13.13
CA PHE A 63 -13.56 -11.04 12.25
C PHE A 63 -12.40 -11.95 12.65
N LEU A 64 -11.75 -12.58 11.68
CA LEU A 64 -10.41 -13.11 11.85
C LEU A 64 -9.46 -12.03 11.34
N PHE A 65 -8.68 -11.46 12.26
CA PHE A 65 -7.69 -10.44 12.00
C PHE A 65 -6.31 -11.07 11.86
N HIS A 66 -5.62 -10.75 10.77
CA HIS A 66 -4.23 -11.12 10.53
C HIS A 66 -3.36 -9.87 10.50
N ASN A 67 -2.39 -9.82 11.41
CA ASN A 67 -1.43 -8.73 11.55
C ASN A 67 -0.01 -9.24 11.24
N LYS A 68 0.50 -8.89 10.05
CA LYS A 68 1.85 -9.30 9.63
C LYS A 68 2.96 -8.57 10.37
N ILE A 69 2.66 -7.42 10.97
CA ILE A 69 3.64 -6.51 11.58
C ILE A 69 3.61 -6.54 13.11
N THR A 70 2.82 -7.45 13.70
CA THR A 70 2.66 -7.62 15.14
C THR A 70 4.01 -7.80 15.85
N ALA A 71 4.19 -7.09 16.97
CA ALA A 71 5.34 -7.24 17.84
C ALA A 71 5.19 -8.43 18.80
N ASP A 72 3.94 -8.82 19.09
CA ASP A 72 3.59 -9.79 20.14
C ASP A 72 3.64 -11.25 19.65
N GLY A 73 3.97 -11.48 18.38
CA GLY A 73 4.05 -12.80 17.75
C GLY A 73 2.71 -13.45 17.43
N LEU A 74 1.60 -12.87 17.89
CA LEU A 74 0.24 -13.28 17.55
C LEU A 74 -0.16 -12.73 16.19
N ILE A 75 0.09 -13.54 15.15
CA ILE A 75 -0.18 -13.18 13.76
C ILE A 75 -1.68 -13.14 13.47
N GLU A 76 -2.46 -14.05 14.06
CA GLU A 76 -3.90 -14.15 13.85
C GLU A 76 -4.67 -14.09 15.16
N ARG A 77 -5.75 -13.32 15.17
CA ARG A 77 -6.65 -13.15 16.31
C ARG A 77 -8.09 -13.07 15.83
N GLU A 78 -8.99 -13.76 16.53
CA GLU A 78 -10.43 -13.55 16.37
C GLU A 78 -10.86 -12.31 17.16
N LEU A 79 -11.69 -11.48 16.52
CA LEU A 79 -12.25 -10.25 17.05
C LEU A 79 -13.78 -10.33 16.95
N ASP A 80 -14.45 -9.86 17.99
CA ASP A 80 -15.89 -9.64 17.94
C ASP A 80 -16.23 -8.44 17.04
N LEU A 81 -17.49 -8.33 16.61
CA LEU A 81 -17.99 -7.23 15.77
C LEU A 81 -17.70 -5.84 16.35
N HIS A 82 -17.69 -5.72 17.68
CA HIS A 82 -17.43 -4.46 18.39
C HIS A 82 -15.95 -4.18 18.63
N GLU A 83 -15.07 -5.15 18.36
CA GLU A 83 -13.62 -5.03 18.54
C GLU A 83 -12.89 -4.65 17.26
N PHE A 84 -13.61 -4.25 16.21
CA PHE A 84 -12.98 -3.83 14.96
C PHE A 84 -12.07 -2.62 15.20
N PRO A 85 -10.76 -2.71 14.88
CA PRO A 85 -9.81 -1.67 15.22
C PRO A 85 -10.07 -0.38 14.44
N SER A 86 -9.88 0.76 15.09
CA SER A 86 -10.01 2.05 14.43
C SER A 86 -8.87 2.26 13.41
N ALA A 87 -9.14 3.06 12.36
CA ALA A 87 -8.14 3.39 11.36
C ALA A 87 -6.89 4.07 11.95
N GLU A 88 -7.05 4.85 13.02
CA GLU A 88 -5.93 5.48 13.72
C GLU A 88 -5.06 4.46 14.46
N MET A 89 -5.65 3.46 15.11
CA MET A 89 -4.88 2.39 15.77
C MET A 89 -4.04 1.60 14.76
N LEU A 90 -4.63 1.22 13.63
CA LEU A 90 -3.91 0.55 12.54
C LEU A 90 -2.78 1.43 11.99
N TRP A 91 -3.02 2.74 11.85
CA TRP A 91 -2.02 3.67 11.37
C TRP A 91 -0.83 3.81 12.32
N GLN A 92 -1.09 3.93 13.62
CA GLN A 92 -0.06 4.03 14.66
C GLN A 92 0.83 2.79 14.70
N GLU A 93 0.25 1.59 14.60
CA GLU A 93 1.01 0.35 14.50
C GLU A 93 1.88 0.31 13.23
N TRP A 94 1.34 0.72 12.09
CA TRP A 94 2.09 0.76 10.84
C TRP A 94 3.28 1.73 10.90
N LEU A 95 3.08 2.93 11.46
CA LEU A 95 4.15 3.91 11.66
C LEU A 95 5.25 3.36 12.59
N THR A 96 4.85 2.71 13.68
CA THR A 96 5.76 2.09 14.66
C THR A 96 6.61 1.00 13.99
N HIS A 97 5.98 0.09 13.22
CA HIS A 97 6.68 -0.95 12.48
C HIS A 97 7.68 -0.40 11.46
N LYS A 98 7.33 0.71 10.80
CA LYS A 98 8.20 1.39 9.82
C LYS A 98 9.32 2.21 10.48
N GLY A 99 9.31 2.37 11.81
CA GLY A 99 10.26 3.23 12.53
C GLY A 99 10.10 4.71 12.19
N ILE A 100 8.91 5.14 11.75
CA ILE A 100 8.64 6.52 11.35
C ILE A 100 8.04 7.27 12.54
N HIS A 101 8.73 8.31 13.00
CA HIS A 101 8.17 9.21 13.99
C HIS A 101 7.12 10.15 13.36
N ILE A 102 5.97 10.31 14.02
CA ILE A 102 4.84 11.18 13.60
C ILE A 102 5.27 12.62 13.29
N HIS A 103 6.28 13.13 14.00
CA HIS A 103 6.83 14.48 13.80
C HIS A 103 8.08 14.52 12.90
N GLY A 104 8.47 13.39 12.33
CA GLY A 104 9.63 13.29 11.45
C GLY A 104 9.36 13.80 10.04
N GLN A 105 10.40 14.30 9.36
CA GLN A 105 10.33 14.70 7.95
C GLN A 105 9.86 13.56 7.03
N GLN A 106 10.08 12.31 7.43
CA GLN A 106 9.64 11.10 6.72
C GLN A 106 8.11 10.95 6.72
N HIS A 107 7.44 11.24 7.85
CA HIS A 107 5.98 11.21 7.93
C HIS A 107 5.35 12.23 6.99
N ALA A 108 5.91 13.45 6.92
CA ALA A 108 5.45 14.50 6.02
C ALA A 108 5.64 14.18 4.52
N LEU A 109 6.61 13.32 4.17
CA LEU A 109 6.82 12.86 2.78
C LEU A 109 5.84 11.74 2.41
N ILE A 110 5.58 10.82 3.33
CA ILE A 110 4.72 9.65 3.08
C ILE A 110 3.24 10.04 3.05
N THR A 111 2.85 10.99 3.90
CA THR A 111 1.47 11.52 3.97
C THR A 111 1.19 12.61 2.96
N GLN A 112 2.15 12.99 2.10
CA GLN A 112 1.97 14.03 1.11
C GLN A 112 0.94 13.60 0.06
N ASP A 113 -0.01 14.49 -0.24
CA ASP A 113 -1.02 14.21 -1.24
C ASP A 113 -0.39 14.16 -2.64
N TYR A 114 -0.88 13.23 -3.47
CA TYR A 114 -0.45 13.15 -4.87
C TYR A 114 -0.85 14.38 -5.67
N TYR A 115 -0.07 14.65 -6.70
CA TYR A 115 -0.38 15.73 -7.64
C TYR A 115 -1.62 15.33 -8.45
N SER A 116 -2.73 16.04 -8.24
CA SER A 116 -3.94 15.92 -9.04
C SER A 116 -3.88 16.91 -10.20
N ASP A 117 -3.88 16.40 -11.44
CA ASP A 117 -3.97 17.20 -12.66
C ASP A 117 -5.41 17.67 -12.98
N GLY A 118 -6.34 17.50 -12.04
CA GLY A 118 -7.77 17.78 -12.23
C GLY A 118 -8.53 16.69 -13.01
N SER A 119 -7.86 15.65 -13.52
CA SER A 119 -8.50 14.57 -14.27
C SER A 119 -9.11 13.46 -13.41
N ASN A 120 -9.03 13.59 -12.07
CA ASN A 120 -9.49 12.61 -11.08
C ASN A 120 -8.98 11.17 -11.32
N LYS A 121 -7.89 11.01 -12.08
CA LYS A 121 -7.29 9.70 -12.37
C LYS A 121 -6.47 9.22 -11.18
N THR A 122 -7.01 8.26 -10.46
CA THR A 122 -6.29 7.56 -9.39
C THR A 122 -5.24 6.61 -9.99
N PRO A 123 -4.01 6.55 -9.43
CA PRO A 123 -3.01 5.58 -9.85
C PRO A 123 -3.55 4.15 -9.76
N ARG A 124 -3.17 3.29 -10.71
CA ARG A 124 -3.42 1.85 -10.58
C ARG A 124 -2.60 1.28 -9.42
N TYR A 125 -3.04 0.17 -8.83
CA TYR A 125 -2.40 -0.40 -7.63
C TYR A 125 -0.87 -0.61 -7.78
N TYR A 126 -0.40 -1.07 -8.94
CA TYR A 126 1.03 -1.29 -9.19
C TYR A 126 1.81 0.02 -9.39
N GLN A 127 1.15 1.07 -9.89
CA GLN A 127 1.75 2.42 -9.98
C GLN A 127 1.85 3.01 -8.59
N LEU A 128 0.78 2.88 -7.79
CA LEU A 128 0.76 3.30 -6.40
C LEU A 128 1.88 2.63 -5.61
N LEU A 129 2.01 1.31 -5.75
CA LEU A 129 3.09 0.54 -5.13
C LEU A 129 4.47 1.04 -5.54
N ALA A 130 4.69 1.26 -6.84
CA ALA A 130 5.96 1.76 -7.36
C ALA A 130 6.32 3.14 -6.79
N ILE A 131 5.33 4.04 -6.70
CA ILE A 131 5.55 5.39 -6.17
C ILE A 131 5.83 5.34 -4.68
N ASN A 132 5.01 4.63 -3.89
CA ASN A 132 5.18 4.49 -2.44
C ASN A 132 6.56 3.90 -2.09
N ARG A 133 6.97 2.82 -2.77
CA ARG A 133 8.30 2.20 -2.56
C ARG A 133 9.45 3.12 -2.92
N THR A 134 9.27 3.93 -3.96
CA THR A 134 10.26 4.94 -4.34
C THR A 134 10.37 6.00 -3.26
N ILE A 135 9.26 6.57 -2.80
CA ILE A 135 9.24 7.58 -1.73
C ILE A 135 9.84 7.03 -0.44
N GLU A 136 9.50 5.79 -0.04
CA GLU A 136 10.10 5.13 1.12
C GLU A 136 11.63 5.00 0.99
N ALA A 137 12.13 4.55 -0.17
CA ALA A 137 13.57 4.43 -0.40
C ALA A 137 14.29 5.80 -0.34
N ILE A 138 13.66 6.86 -0.87
CA ILE A 138 14.17 8.23 -0.79
C ILE A 138 14.20 8.70 0.67
N ALA A 139 13.13 8.45 1.42
CA ALA A 139 13.03 8.79 2.84
C ALA A 139 14.09 8.06 3.70
N GLN A 140 14.55 6.89 3.25
CA GLN A 140 15.67 6.13 3.83
C GLN A 140 17.05 6.60 3.33
N GLY A 141 17.14 7.65 2.51
CA GLY A 141 18.39 8.20 1.98
C GLY A 141 19.00 7.40 0.83
N LYS A 142 18.25 6.51 0.17
CA LYS A 142 18.74 5.77 -1.00
C LYS A 142 18.85 6.71 -2.21
N GLN A 143 20.07 6.86 -2.72
CA GLN A 143 20.40 7.78 -3.81
C GLN A 143 20.17 7.22 -5.22
N ARG A 144 20.06 5.90 -5.36
CA ARG A 144 19.89 5.22 -6.64
C ARG A 144 18.78 4.18 -6.51
N ILE A 145 17.74 4.31 -7.33
CA ILE A 145 16.55 3.46 -7.31
C ILE A 145 16.31 2.97 -8.74
N LEU A 146 16.19 1.65 -8.91
CA LEU A 146 15.83 1.04 -10.19
C LEU A 146 14.38 0.59 -10.12
N LEU A 147 13.53 1.16 -10.98
CA LEU A 147 12.15 0.75 -11.11
C LEU A 147 11.93 0.03 -12.44
N VAL A 148 11.49 -1.23 -12.36
CA VAL A 148 11.26 -2.07 -13.53
C VAL A 148 9.78 -2.13 -13.83
N MET A 149 9.38 -1.64 -15.01
CA MET A 149 7.98 -1.63 -15.45
C MET A 149 7.87 -1.96 -16.95
N ALA A 150 6.92 -2.82 -17.31
CA ALA A 150 6.64 -3.14 -18.71
C ALA A 150 6.22 -1.90 -19.54
N THR A 151 6.41 -1.92 -20.86
CA THR A 151 5.94 -0.85 -21.76
C THR A 151 4.41 -0.76 -21.76
N GLY A 152 3.85 0.45 -21.82
CA GLY A 152 2.40 0.67 -21.81
C GLY A 152 1.72 0.66 -20.42
N THR A 153 2.46 0.43 -19.32
CA THR A 153 1.88 0.41 -17.96
C THR A 153 1.87 1.77 -17.25
N GLY A 154 2.29 2.85 -17.92
CA GLY A 154 2.24 4.21 -17.40
C GLY A 154 3.47 4.65 -16.59
N LYS A 155 4.67 4.29 -17.04
CA LYS A 155 5.94 4.78 -16.48
C LYS A 155 5.99 6.31 -16.36
N THR A 156 5.53 7.01 -17.40
CA THR A 156 5.48 8.47 -17.43
C THR A 156 4.61 9.03 -16.30
N PHE A 157 3.40 8.50 -16.12
CA PHE A 157 2.51 8.89 -15.03
C PHE A 157 3.14 8.65 -13.65
N THR A 158 3.78 7.49 -13.48
CA THR A 158 4.47 7.10 -12.24
C THR A 158 5.63 8.07 -11.93
N ALA A 159 6.44 8.42 -12.93
CA ALA A 159 7.55 9.38 -12.80
C ALA A 159 7.05 10.78 -12.42
N PHE A 160 5.95 11.25 -13.03
CA PHE A 160 5.36 12.55 -12.68
C PHE A 160 4.90 12.61 -11.23
N GLN A 161 4.29 11.53 -10.71
CA GLN A 161 3.86 11.48 -9.31
C GLN A 161 5.04 11.48 -8.34
N ILE A 162 6.12 10.73 -8.63
CA ILE A 162 7.35 10.74 -7.82
C ILE A 162 7.95 12.14 -7.77
N THR A 163 8.06 12.80 -8.93
CA THR A 163 8.54 14.18 -9.02
C THR A 163 7.65 15.16 -8.27
N GLY A 164 6.32 15.03 -8.36
CA GLY A 164 5.37 15.91 -7.67
C GLY A 164 5.46 15.82 -6.14
N VAL A 165 5.73 14.62 -5.61
CA VAL A 165 5.95 14.43 -4.17
C VAL A 165 7.30 15.01 -3.73
N CYS A 166 8.38 14.73 -4.48
CA CYS A 166 9.73 15.16 -4.14
C CYS A 166 10.00 16.67 -4.42
N GLY A 167 9.25 17.27 -5.34
CA GLY A 167 9.57 18.54 -5.99
C GLY A 167 9.07 19.81 -5.30
N LYS A 168 8.51 19.76 -4.08
CA LYS A 168 8.20 20.99 -3.33
C LYS A 168 9.42 21.40 -2.50
N PRO A 169 10.15 22.48 -2.87
CA PRO A 169 11.22 23.00 -2.04
C PRO A 169 10.63 23.47 -0.71
N ARG A 170 11.05 22.87 0.40
CA ARG A 170 10.75 23.37 1.74
C ARG A 170 11.81 24.44 2.08
N PRO A 171 11.43 25.68 2.42
CA PRO A 171 12.41 26.66 2.85
C PRO A 171 13.09 26.16 4.13
N GLY A 172 14.41 25.99 4.08
CA GLY A 172 15.25 25.57 5.22
C GLY A 172 15.69 24.11 5.27
N SER A 173 15.29 23.24 4.32
CA SER A 173 15.81 21.86 4.27
C SER A 173 16.96 21.71 3.27
N ALA A 174 18.17 21.40 3.75
CA ALA A 174 19.37 21.13 2.95
C ALA A 174 19.34 19.81 2.14
N PHE A 175 18.18 19.17 2.01
CA PHE A 175 18.02 17.89 1.33
C PHE A 175 17.36 18.07 -0.05
N CYS A 176 18.09 18.70 -0.97
CA CYS A 176 17.83 18.57 -2.41
C CYS A 176 18.81 17.54 -2.99
N PHE A 177 18.67 16.27 -2.60
CA PHE A 177 19.26 15.18 -3.37
C PHE A 177 18.16 14.62 -4.24
N TRP A 178 18.21 14.92 -5.54
CA TRP A 178 17.44 14.17 -6.52
C TRP A 178 18.06 12.77 -6.61
N PRO A 179 17.40 11.74 -6.09
CA PRO A 179 17.89 10.39 -6.26
C PRO A 179 17.74 10.02 -7.73
N THR A 180 18.72 9.30 -8.27
CA THR A 180 18.64 8.80 -9.64
C THR A 180 17.63 7.65 -9.66
N VAL A 181 16.41 7.93 -10.16
CA VAL A 181 15.37 6.91 -10.41
C VAL A 181 15.43 6.49 -11.86
N ILE A 182 15.90 5.27 -12.13
CA ILE A 182 16.01 4.73 -13.48
C ILE A 182 14.80 3.85 -13.75
N PHE A 183 14.04 4.18 -14.80
CA PHE A 183 12.95 3.33 -15.27
C PHE A 183 13.48 2.36 -16.33
N TRP A 184 13.59 1.08 -15.97
CA TRP A 184 13.96 0.05 -16.93
C TRP A 184 12.71 -0.64 -17.49
N SER A 185 12.72 -0.88 -18.80
CA SER A 185 11.59 -1.47 -19.50
C SER A 185 11.89 -2.91 -19.89
N ILE A 186 11.06 -3.83 -19.40
CA ILE A 186 10.99 -5.18 -19.94
C ILE A 186 10.14 -5.09 -21.22
N ARG A 187 10.73 -5.42 -22.38
CA ARG A 187 9.97 -5.79 -23.57
C ARG A 187 9.78 -7.31 -23.53
N PRO A 188 8.58 -7.83 -23.84
CA PRO A 188 8.36 -9.27 -23.96
C PRO A 188 9.22 -9.89 -25.06
#